data_AF-A0A7W9EVB6-F1
#
_entry.id   AF-A0A7W9EVB6-F1
#
_cell.length_a   1.000
_cell.length_b   1.000
_cell.length_c   1.000
_cell.angle_alpha   90.00
_cell.angle_beta   90.00
_cell.angle_gamma   90.00
#
_symmetry.space_group_name_H-M   'P 1'
#
loop_
_entity.id
_entity.type
_entity.pdbx_description
1 polymer ?
#
loop_
_entity_poly.entity_id
_entity_poly.type
_entity_poly.pdbx_seq_one_letter_code
_entity_poly.pdbx_strand_id
1 'polypeptide(L)'
;MQLALYQLGGADAFALLPLLNSAGFAISRIADEGGDLRVEELDGEAVGIELVASKPAVPDGIYPVLTRVGFDEIRARAPAEPIIWVHGLERVIDTVAVSWRPWDDAGDFRPESVTEPSRVVRILGSGDPLESVGRWLLRDPDTDVSGSLLSPWRSDAARALSRALAQEVETDGRLLFRGPPTTRFANDGAERVDVQSFSSLQRAAGWVYESSRELENRHGLLAAEVARTSMRDGDLPILAALMPSALEGARIAYGFGVSQQSRDALKTLSDLRKAVSDETARLSDATRAMVAAVTTSAVGNVGLIIARVTLSKDARFVAPAAVAIGIALAIYVGVVIWSGWHFLTIQQDLRRDWRDRLYRFLAEDEYQRMVADPVKAAERGFERASFCSGVIAVLLLAAIGLVTFLSK
;
A
#
# COMPACT_ATOMS: atom_id res chain seq x y z
N MET A 1 40.46 -11.44 -25.98
CA MET A 1 41.31 -10.70 -25.01
C MET A 1 42.23 -11.70 -24.35
N GLN A 2 43.53 -11.40 -24.23
CA GLN A 2 44.53 -12.30 -23.66
C GLN A 2 44.91 -11.84 -22.24
N LEU A 3 45.17 -12.81 -21.37
CA LEU A 3 45.81 -12.63 -20.07
C LEU A 3 47.27 -13.05 -20.24
N ALA A 4 48.20 -12.14 -19.99
CA ALA A 4 49.63 -12.44 -19.98
C ALA A 4 50.18 -12.21 -18.57
N LEU A 5 50.79 -13.25 -18.00
CA LEU A 5 51.45 -13.25 -16.71
C LEU A 5 52.95 -13.43 -16.97
N TYR A 6 53.76 -12.57 -16.38
CA TYR A 6 55.21 -12.54 -16.58
C TYR A 6 55.92 -12.80 -15.26
N GLN A 7 57.17 -13.27 -15.34
CA GLN A 7 58.06 -13.43 -14.19
C GLN A 7 57.52 -14.41 -13.13
N LEU A 8 56.76 -15.43 -13.56
CA LEU A 8 56.28 -16.47 -12.66
C LEU A 8 57.42 -17.42 -12.28
N GLY A 9 57.39 -17.92 -11.03
CA GLY A 9 58.13 -19.13 -10.68
C GLY A 9 57.48 -20.36 -11.30
N GLY A 10 58.25 -21.41 -11.53
CA GLY A 10 57.78 -22.66 -12.13
C GLY A 10 56.68 -23.32 -11.29
N ALA A 11 56.84 -23.33 -9.96
CA ALA A 11 55.79 -23.79 -9.04
C ALA A 11 54.48 -22.98 -9.14
N ASP A 12 54.57 -21.65 -9.30
CA ASP A 12 53.39 -20.78 -9.44
C ASP A 12 52.68 -21.01 -10.77
N ALA A 13 53.45 -21.11 -11.87
CA ALA A 13 52.93 -21.46 -13.18
C ALA A 13 52.22 -22.82 -13.16
N PHE A 14 52.84 -23.83 -12.52
CA PHE A 14 52.26 -25.16 -12.37
C PHE A 14 50.95 -25.13 -11.56
N ALA A 15 50.85 -24.30 -10.52
CA ALA A 15 49.64 -24.13 -9.73
C ALA A 15 48.52 -23.37 -10.48
N LEU A 16 48.89 -22.42 -11.36
CA LEU A 16 47.94 -21.59 -12.11
C LEU A 16 47.32 -22.32 -13.30
N LEU A 17 48.06 -23.20 -13.98
CA LEU A 17 47.58 -23.95 -15.14
C LEU A 17 46.24 -24.70 -14.91
N PRO A 18 46.08 -25.53 -13.86
CA PRO A 18 44.82 -26.21 -13.62
C PRO A 18 43.68 -25.23 -13.29
N LEU A 19 43.98 -24.11 -12.62
CA LEU A 19 42.98 -23.08 -12.30
C LEU A 19 42.47 -22.38 -13.56
N LEU A 20 43.38 -21.96 -14.44
CA LEU A 20 43.03 -21.34 -15.72
C LEU A 20 42.23 -22.28 -16.62
N ASN A 21 42.66 -23.55 -16.72
CA ASN A 21 41.93 -24.57 -17.45
C ASN A 21 40.52 -24.79 -16.87
N SER A 22 40.38 -24.85 -15.54
CA SER A 22 39.08 -24.99 -14.88
C SER A 22 38.14 -23.81 -15.12
N ALA A 23 38.69 -22.63 -15.42
CA ALA A 23 37.95 -21.42 -15.76
C ALA A 23 37.74 -21.25 -17.28
N GLY A 24 38.05 -22.27 -18.09
CA GLY A 24 37.86 -22.25 -19.54
C GLY A 24 38.88 -21.40 -20.31
N PHE A 25 39.99 -20.99 -19.69
CA PHE A 25 41.06 -20.29 -20.41
C PHE A 25 41.84 -21.26 -21.29
N ALA A 26 42.06 -20.87 -22.54
CA ALA A 26 42.93 -21.62 -23.45
C ALA A 26 44.36 -21.12 -23.30
N ILE A 27 45.26 -21.96 -22.78
CA ILE A 27 46.69 -21.62 -22.70
C ILE A 27 47.25 -21.54 -24.12
N SER A 28 47.67 -20.34 -24.51
CA SER A 28 48.20 -20.05 -25.85
C SER A 28 49.71 -20.12 -25.91
N ARG A 29 50.41 -19.83 -24.80
CA ARG A 29 51.87 -19.84 -24.74
C ARG A 29 52.35 -20.03 -23.31
N ILE A 30 53.39 -20.85 -23.15
CA ILE A 30 54.22 -20.92 -21.95
C ILE A 30 55.65 -20.75 -22.47
N ALA A 31 56.44 -19.87 -21.88
CA ALA A 31 57.81 -19.61 -22.32
C ALA A 31 58.70 -19.17 -21.17
N ASP A 32 60.01 -19.29 -21.34
CA ASP A 32 61.04 -18.68 -20.49
C ASP A 32 62.05 -17.91 -21.36
N GLU A 33 63.21 -17.52 -20.79
CA GLU A 33 64.29 -16.87 -21.55
C GLU A 33 64.84 -17.76 -22.68
N GLY A 34 64.69 -19.09 -22.58
CA GLY A 34 65.11 -20.09 -23.55
C GLY A 34 64.11 -20.33 -24.69
N GLY A 35 62.87 -19.84 -24.58
CA GLY A 35 61.85 -19.92 -25.63
C GLY A 35 60.56 -20.58 -25.15
N ASP A 36 59.79 -21.12 -26.10
CA ASP A 36 58.50 -21.76 -25.78
C ASP A 36 58.72 -23.10 -25.08
N LEU A 37 57.98 -23.31 -24.00
CA LEU A 37 58.01 -24.50 -23.15
C LEU A 37 56.70 -25.29 -23.28
N ARG A 38 56.78 -26.61 -23.14
CA ARG A 38 55.62 -27.47 -22.92
C ARG A 38 55.29 -27.54 -21.43
N VAL A 39 54.04 -27.88 -21.11
CA VAL A 39 53.59 -28.03 -19.70
C VAL A 39 54.39 -29.12 -18.98
N GLU A 40 54.82 -30.16 -19.69
CA GLU A 40 55.62 -31.24 -19.13
C GLU A 40 57.10 -30.85 -18.88
N GLU A 41 57.55 -29.75 -19.49
CA GLU A 41 58.92 -29.23 -19.38
C GLU A 41 59.05 -28.19 -18.26
N LEU A 42 57.94 -27.86 -17.59
CA LEU A 42 57.89 -26.90 -16.48
C LEU A 42 58.51 -27.52 -15.22
N ASP A 43 59.71 -27.07 -14.89
CA ASP A 43 60.39 -27.39 -13.63
C ASP A 43 59.88 -26.48 -12.50
N GLY A 44 59.72 -27.03 -11.29
CA GLY A 44 59.30 -26.28 -10.11
C GLY A 44 60.31 -25.20 -9.67
N GLU A 45 61.59 -25.39 -10.00
CA GLU A 45 62.67 -24.42 -9.73
C GLU A 45 62.85 -23.38 -10.84
N ALA A 46 62.08 -23.47 -11.94
CA ALA A 46 62.16 -22.50 -13.03
C ALA A 46 61.77 -21.09 -12.56
N VAL A 47 62.35 -20.08 -13.20
CA VAL A 47 62.10 -18.66 -12.91
C VAL A 47 61.91 -17.90 -14.21
N GLY A 48 61.17 -16.80 -14.16
CA GLY A 48 60.97 -15.95 -15.33
C GLY A 48 59.94 -16.49 -16.32
N ILE A 49 59.06 -17.40 -15.90
CA ILE A 49 58.05 -18.01 -16.78
C ILE A 49 57.04 -16.94 -17.26
N GLU A 50 56.84 -16.88 -18.57
CA GLU A 50 55.77 -16.18 -19.26
C GLU A 50 54.63 -17.16 -19.53
N LEU A 51 53.42 -16.82 -19.08
CA LEU A 51 52.20 -17.58 -19.34
C LEU A 51 51.18 -16.67 -20.02
N VAL A 52 50.77 -17.03 -21.24
CA VAL A 52 49.74 -16.32 -22.00
C VAL A 52 48.54 -17.23 -22.21
N ALA A 53 47.38 -16.78 -21.74
CA ALA A 53 46.13 -17.50 -21.85
C ALA A 53 45.04 -16.63 -22.51
N SER A 54 44.22 -17.24 -23.36
CA SER A 54 43.09 -16.59 -23.99
C SER A 54 41.84 -16.73 -23.11
N LYS A 55 41.21 -15.60 -22.81
CA LYS A 55 39.99 -15.56 -21.99
C LYS A 55 38.83 -16.27 -22.71
N PRO A 56 37.99 -17.06 -22.01
CA PRO A 56 36.78 -17.61 -22.60
C PRO A 56 35.85 -16.49 -23.10
N ALA A 57 35.03 -16.82 -24.10
CA ALA A 57 33.97 -15.92 -24.54
C ALA A 57 32.93 -15.80 -23.42
N VAL A 58 32.60 -14.57 -23.03
CA VAL A 58 31.57 -14.29 -22.02
C VAL A 58 30.37 -13.71 -22.76
N PRO A 59 29.16 -14.27 -22.57
CA PRO A 59 27.95 -13.72 -23.17
C PRO A 59 27.72 -12.25 -22.82
N ASP A 60 27.03 -11.53 -23.69
CA ASP A 60 26.63 -10.14 -23.43
C ASP A 60 25.74 -10.07 -22.18
N GLY A 61 25.90 -9.01 -21.37
CA GLY A 61 25.11 -8.81 -20.15
C GLY A 61 25.59 -9.59 -18.92
N ILE A 62 26.78 -10.19 -18.98
CA ILE A 62 27.38 -10.95 -17.87
C ILE A 62 28.70 -10.30 -17.43
N TYR A 63 28.87 -10.09 -16.13
CA TYR A 63 30.12 -9.64 -15.53
C TYR A 63 30.90 -10.82 -14.91
N PRO A 64 32.04 -11.24 -15.50
CA PRO A 64 32.81 -12.38 -15.02
C PRO A 64 33.79 -11.98 -13.91
N VAL A 65 33.75 -12.70 -12.79
CA VAL A 65 34.61 -12.53 -11.61
C VAL A 65 35.42 -13.80 -11.39
N LEU A 66 36.72 -13.71 -11.71
CA LEU A 66 37.64 -14.86 -11.63
C LEU A 66 38.35 -14.97 -10.27
N THR A 67 38.61 -13.85 -9.60
CA THR A 67 39.47 -13.80 -8.42
C THR A 67 38.69 -13.37 -7.18
N ARG A 68 39.19 -13.74 -6.00
CA ARG A 68 38.65 -13.26 -4.71
C ARG A 68 38.71 -11.75 -4.59
N VAL A 69 39.79 -11.13 -5.06
CA VAL A 69 39.93 -9.66 -5.09
C VAL A 69 38.84 -9.04 -5.96
N GLY A 70 38.58 -9.59 -7.15
CA GLY A 70 37.49 -9.12 -8.00
C GLY A 70 36.11 -9.31 -7.36
N PHE A 71 35.92 -10.38 -6.59
CA PHE A 71 34.69 -10.61 -5.83
C PHE A 71 34.52 -9.60 -4.69
N ASP A 72 35.61 -9.20 -4.03
CA ASP A 72 35.58 -8.15 -3.01
C ASP A 72 35.28 -6.78 -3.62
N GLU A 73 35.90 -6.47 -4.76
CA GLU A 73 35.67 -5.22 -5.50
C GLU A 73 34.22 -5.09 -6.00
N ILE A 74 33.63 -6.15 -6.55
CA ILE A 74 32.26 -6.10 -7.08
C ILE A 74 31.22 -6.04 -5.97
N ARG A 75 31.50 -6.49 -4.74
CA ARG A 75 30.61 -6.32 -3.59
C ARG A 75 30.61 -4.87 -3.08
N ALA A 76 31.76 -4.19 -3.17
CA ALA A 76 31.95 -2.82 -2.71
C ALA A 76 31.32 -1.76 -3.64
N ARG A 77 30.90 -2.13 -4.85
CA ARG A 77 30.25 -1.22 -5.82
C ARG A 77 29.00 -1.85 -6.40
N ALA A 78 28.05 -1.05 -6.89
CA ALA A 78 26.94 -1.59 -7.66
C ALA A 78 27.46 -2.19 -8.99
N PRO A 79 27.15 -3.46 -9.31
CA PRO A 79 27.54 -4.03 -10.59
C PRO A 79 26.78 -3.35 -11.73
N ALA A 80 27.45 -3.19 -12.87
CA ALA A 80 26.82 -2.64 -14.09
C ALA A 80 25.89 -3.65 -14.76
N GLU A 81 26.24 -4.93 -14.68
CA GLU A 81 25.45 -6.03 -15.25
C GLU A 81 24.65 -6.74 -14.16
N PRO A 82 23.43 -7.22 -14.46
CA PRO A 82 22.58 -7.90 -13.49
C PRO A 82 22.99 -9.35 -13.23
N ILE A 83 23.81 -9.96 -14.10
CA ILE A 83 24.31 -11.33 -13.95
C ILE A 83 25.81 -11.30 -13.68
N ILE A 84 26.22 -11.90 -12.57
CA ILE A 84 27.62 -11.99 -12.14
C ILE A 84 28.04 -13.45 -12.12
N TRP A 85 28.97 -13.82 -13.00
CA TRP A 85 29.63 -15.12 -12.91
C TRP A 85 30.74 -15.06 -11.87
N VAL A 86 30.74 -15.99 -10.93
CA VAL A 86 31.76 -16.06 -9.88
C VAL A 86 32.44 -17.41 -9.94
N HIS A 87 33.75 -17.41 -10.21
CA HIS A 87 34.53 -18.64 -10.18
C HIS A 87 34.60 -19.20 -8.76
N GLY A 88 34.40 -20.51 -8.63
CA GLY A 88 34.32 -21.21 -7.34
C GLY A 88 32.97 -21.07 -6.60
N LEU A 89 31.98 -20.38 -7.18
CA LEU A 89 30.62 -20.40 -6.67
C LEU A 89 29.91 -21.69 -7.12
N GLU A 90 29.33 -22.41 -6.17
CA GLU A 90 28.73 -23.74 -6.41
C GLU A 90 27.23 -23.68 -6.73
N ARG A 91 26.58 -22.55 -6.45
CA ARG A 91 25.12 -22.41 -6.49
C ARG A 91 24.70 -21.01 -6.91
N VAL A 92 23.53 -20.91 -7.51
CA VAL A 92 22.94 -19.63 -7.90
C VAL A 92 22.37 -18.92 -6.67
N ILE A 93 22.58 -17.61 -6.58
CA ILE A 93 21.99 -16.73 -5.58
C ILE A 93 21.30 -15.59 -6.31
N ASP A 94 19.98 -15.68 -6.36
CA ASP A 94 19.16 -14.64 -6.96
C ASP A 94 18.70 -13.65 -5.91
N THR A 95 19.19 -12.42 -6.06
CA THR A 95 18.63 -11.25 -5.36
C THR A 95 17.58 -10.59 -6.24
N VAL A 96 16.89 -9.58 -5.73
CA VAL A 96 15.87 -8.87 -6.51
C VAL A 96 16.49 -8.21 -7.75
N ALA A 97 17.70 -7.63 -7.62
CA ALA A 97 18.37 -6.88 -8.69
C ALA A 97 19.58 -7.55 -9.33
N VAL A 98 20.19 -8.56 -8.68
CA VAL A 98 21.43 -9.21 -9.16
C VAL A 98 21.36 -10.73 -9.01
N SER A 99 21.82 -11.48 -10.01
CA SER A 99 22.02 -12.93 -9.96
C SER A 99 23.50 -13.27 -9.86
N TRP A 100 23.90 -13.91 -8.76
CA TRP A 100 25.25 -14.43 -8.59
C TRP A 100 25.25 -15.90 -9.01
N ARG A 101 26.03 -16.24 -10.02
CA ARG A 101 25.96 -17.54 -10.67
C ARG A 101 27.31 -18.26 -10.69
N PRO A 102 27.30 -19.60 -10.62
CA PRO A 102 28.47 -20.39 -10.94
C PRO A 102 29.06 -19.99 -12.29
N TRP A 103 30.36 -20.22 -12.44
CA TRP A 103 31.06 -20.01 -13.70
C TRP A 103 30.39 -20.82 -14.83
N ASP A 104 30.24 -20.21 -16.01
CA ASP A 104 29.60 -20.78 -17.21
C ASP A 104 28.09 -21.10 -17.10
N ASP A 105 27.40 -20.67 -16.04
CA ASP A 105 25.94 -20.80 -15.94
C ASP A 105 25.22 -19.61 -16.60
N ALA A 106 24.85 -19.77 -17.88
CA ALA A 106 24.22 -18.76 -18.73
C ALA A 106 22.69 -18.67 -18.62
N GLY A 107 22.08 -19.09 -17.51
CA GLY A 107 20.63 -18.98 -17.35
C GLY A 107 20.12 -17.54 -17.27
N ASP A 108 18.84 -17.37 -17.59
CA ASP A 108 18.19 -16.08 -17.66
C ASP A 108 17.95 -15.46 -16.27
N PHE A 109 18.06 -14.13 -16.20
CA PHE A 109 17.69 -13.34 -15.03
C PHE A 109 17.11 -12.00 -15.45
N ARG A 110 16.06 -11.54 -14.75
CA ARG A 110 15.40 -10.26 -15.01
C ARG A 110 15.40 -9.44 -13.73
N PRO A 111 16.22 -8.39 -13.61
CA PRO A 111 16.27 -7.58 -12.40
C PRO A 111 14.93 -6.88 -12.16
N GLU A 112 14.55 -6.80 -10.89
CA GLU A 112 13.38 -6.05 -10.44
C GLU A 112 13.83 -4.83 -9.62
N SER A 113 13.05 -3.75 -9.68
CA SER A 113 13.32 -2.53 -8.92
C SER A 113 12.71 -2.63 -7.52
N VAL A 114 13.51 -2.37 -6.49
CA VAL A 114 13.01 -2.19 -5.12
C VAL A 114 12.87 -0.71 -4.82
N THR A 115 11.90 -0.35 -3.99
CA THR A 115 11.75 1.03 -3.52
C THR A 115 12.97 1.44 -2.68
N GLU A 116 13.50 2.64 -2.93
CA GLU A 116 14.71 3.13 -2.26
C GLU A 116 14.52 3.29 -0.73
N PRO A 117 15.46 2.77 0.10
CA PRO A 117 15.40 2.90 1.56
C PRO A 117 15.36 4.34 2.07
N SER A 118 15.95 5.28 1.33
CA SER A 118 15.98 6.70 1.65
C SER A 118 14.59 7.34 1.80
N ARG A 119 13.52 6.69 1.31
CA ARG A 119 12.13 7.12 1.54
C ARG A 119 11.67 6.97 2.98
N VAL A 120 12.21 6.01 3.72
CA VAL A 120 11.75 5.67 5.09
C VAL A 120 12.85 5.72 6.14
N VAL A 121 14.12 5.76 5.73
CA VAL A 121 15.27 5.81 6.61
C VAL A 121 15.91 7.19 6.56
N ARG A 122 16.11 7.81 7.72
CA ARG A 122 16.81 9.09 7.85
C ARG A 122 18.29 8.88 8.18
N ILE A 123 19.18 9.48 7.40
CA ILE A 123 20.62 9.49 7.69
C ILE A 123 20.96 10.82 8.37
N LEU A 124 21.56 10.77 9.57
CA LEU A 124 21.91 11.97 10.36
C LEU A 124 23.38 12.36 10.26
N GLY A 125 24.26 11.47 9.80
CA GLY A 125 25.70 11.72 9.61
C GLY A 125 26.11 11.92 8.15
N SER A 126 27.39 12.24 7.93
CA SER A 126 28.05 12.31 6.62
C SER A 126 28.48 10.92 6.09
N GLY A 127 27.80 9.86 6.51
CA GLY A 127 28.10 8.49 6.12
C GLY A 127 27.68 8.17 4.68
N ASP A 128 28.08 7.01 4.20
CA ASP A 128 27.76 6.56 2.84
C ASP A 128 26.24 6.58 2.60
N PRO A 129 25.79 7.00 1.41
CA PRO A 129 24.37 6.99 1.06
C PRO A 129 23.80 5.57 1.22
N LEU A 130 22.51 5.50 1.56
CA LEU A 130 21.79 4.24 1.53
C LEU A 130 21.66 3.79 0.08
N GLU A 131 22.30 2.68 -0.24
CA GLU A 131 22.14 2.03 -1.54
C GLU A 131 20.82 1.27 -1.60
N SER A 132 20.35 1.01 -2.82
CA SER A 132 19.21 0.14 -3.05
C SER A 132 19.45 -1.25 -2.45
N VAL A 133 18.47 -1.75 -1.69
CA VAL A 133 18.54 -3.10 -1.09
C VAL A 133 18.40 -4.21 -2.12
N GLY A 134 18.00 -3.91 -3.36
CA GLY A 134 17.68 -4.92 -4.36
C GLY A 134 18.81 -5.91 -4.66
N ARG A 135 20.07 -5.48 -4.57
CA ARG A 135 21.25 -6.35 -4.79
C ARG A 135 21.62 -7.24 -3.60
N TRP A 136 20.96 -7.02 -2.46
CA TRP A 136 21.21 -7.71 -1.20
C TRP A 136 20.00 -8.52 -0.73
N LEU A 137 18.81 -8.12 -1.14
CA LEU A 137 17.55 -8.78 -0.82
C LEU A 137 17.37 -10.02 -1.70
N LEU A 138 17.35 -11.20 -1.09
CA LEU A 138 17.12 -12.45 -1.81
C LEU A 138 15.69 -12.53 -2.35
N ARG A 139 15.50 -13.15 -3.53
CA ARG A 139 14.15 -13.50 -4.02
C ARG A 139 13.51 -14.59 -3.18
N ASP A 140 14.31 -15.56 -2.79
CA ASP A 140 13.95 -16.58 -1.81
C ASP A 140 14.82 -16.42 -0.57
N PRO A 141 14.26 -15.97 0.57
CA PRO A 141 15.01 -15.75 1.80
C PRO A 141 15.56 -17.04 2.43
N ASP A 142 15.12 -18.21 1.95
CA ASP A 142 15.59 -19.52 2.41
C ASP A 142 16.70 -20.10 1.52
N THR A 143 17.16 -19.34 0.51
CA THR A 143 18.31 -19.70 -0.33
C THR A 143 19.54 -19.97 0.54
N ASP A 144 20.20 -21.11 0.32
CA ASP A 144 21.42 -21.46 1.04
C ASP A 144 22.59 -20.57 0.63
N VAL A 145 22.97 -19.68 1.55
CA VAL A 145 24.11 -18.75 1.43
C VAL A 145 25.25 -19.11 2.41
N SER A 146 25.37 -20.41 2.74
CA SER A 146 26.48 -20.94 3.51
C SER A 146 27.76 -21.06 2.67
N GLY A 147 28.91 -21.28 3.33
CA GLY A 147 30.21 -21.42 2.67
C GLY A 147 31.12 -20.21 2.82
N SER A 148 32.42 -20.44 2.63
CA SER A 148 33.48 -19.45 2.88
C SER A 148 33.50 -18.33 1.84
N LEU A 149 33.19 -18.63 0.57
CA LEU A 149 33.10 -17.64 -0.50
C LEU A 149 31.95 -16.65 -0.27
N LEU A 150 30.82 -17.13 0.27
CA LEU A 150 29.61 -16.33 0.48
C LEU A 150 29.54 -15.64 1.83
N SER A 151 30.37 -16.04 2.79
CA SER A 151 30.38 -15.40 4.11
C SER A 151 30.63 -13.89 4.06
N PRO A 152 31.58 -13.37 3.25
CA PRO A 152 31.76 -11.92 3.10
C PRO A 152 30.53 -11.23 2.47
N TRP A 153 29.93 -11.85 1.45
CA TRP A 153 28.70 -11.34 0.83
C TRP A 153 27.54 -11.27 1.84
N ARG A 154 27.36 -12.32 2.66
CA ARG A 154 26.33 -12.37 3.69
C ARG A 154 26.52 -11.26 4.74
N SER A 155 27.77 -11.01 5.14
CA SER A 155 28.09 -9.92 6.08
C SER A 155 27.73 -8.55 5.52
N ASP A 156 28.05 -8.28 4.25
CA ASP A 156 27.73 -7.00 3.61
C ASP A 156 26.22 -6.83 3.40
N ALA A 157 25.56 -7.89 2.94
CA ALA A 157 24.11 -7.92 2.82
C ALA A 157 23.44 -7.66 4.18
N ALA A 158 23.92 -8.28 5.26
CA ALA A 158 23.36 -8.07 6.60
C ALA A 158 23.49 -6.60 7.05
N ARG A 159 24.65 -5.97 6.82
CA ARG A 159 24.87 -4.55 7.13
C ARG A 159 24.01 -3.62 6.29
N ALA A 160 23.80 -3.94 5.01
CA ALA A 160 22.99 -3.13 4.12
C ALA A 160 21.49 -3.23 4.49
N LEU A 161 21.01 -4.45 4.72
CA LEU A 161 19.61 -4.69 5.08
C LEU A 161 19.27 -4.13 6.47
N SER A 162 20.14 -4.26 7.46
CA SER A 162 19.92 -3.70 8.79
C SER A 162 19.79 -2.16 8.75
N ARG A 163 20.64 -1.49 7.98
CA ARG A 163 20.55 -0.04 7.73
C ARG A 163 19.24 0.34 7.07
N ALA A 164 18.78 -0.46 6.10
CA ALA A 164 17.54 -0.22 5.37
C ALA A 164 16.27 -0.51 6.20
N LEU A 165 16.39 -1.27 7.29
CA LEU A 165 15.30 -1.57 8.22
C LEU A 165 15.22 -0.59 9.40
N ALA A 166 16.34 0.07 9.74
CA ALA A 166 16.36 1.10 10.77
C ALA A 166 15.49 2.31 10.39
N GLN A 167 15.04 3.08 11.38
CA GLN A 167 14.38 4.36 11.11
C GLN A 167 15.38 5.48 10.93
N GLU A 168 16.46 5.46 11.70
CA GLU A 168 17.54 6.42 11.53
C GLU A 168 18.89 5.73 11.60
N VAL A 169 19.83 6.21 10.79
CA VAL A 169 21.26 5.92 10.94
C VAL A 169 21.88 7.16 11.60
N GLU A 170 22.25 7.01 12.87
CA GLU A 170 22.82 8.08 13.68
C GLU A 170 24.25 8.44 13.20
N THR A 171 24.78 9.57 13.69
CA THR A 171 26.09 10.09 13.26
C THR A 171 27.26 9.17 13.58
N ASP A 172 27.12 8.32 14.59
CA ASP A 172 28.10 7.30 14.99
C ASP A 172 27.89 5.95 14.28
N GLY A 173 26.96 5.89 13.33
CA GLY A 173 26.63 4.68 12.57
C GLY A 173 25.66 3.73 13.27
N ARG A 174 25.13 4.08 14.45
CA ARG A 174 24.11 3.26 15.12
C ARG A 174 22.77 3.30 14.40
N LEU A 175 22.09 2.18 14.46
CA LEU A 175 20.78 1.94 13.88
C LEU A 175 19.71 2.19 14.94
N LEU A 176 18.89 3.21 14.76
CA LEU A 176 17.85 3.59 15.70
C LEU A 176 16.49 3.02 15.29
N PHE A 177 15.81 2.43 16.27
CA PHE A 177 14.44 1.92 16.15
C PHE A 177 13.56 2.57 17.22
N ARG A 178 12.54 3.34 16.81
CA ARG A 178 11.63 4.02 17.74
C ARG A 178 10.53 3.09 18.21
N GLY A 179 10.47 2.94 19.52
CA GLY A 179 9.36 2.36 20.25
C GLY A 179 9.41 2.81 21.70
N PRO A 180 8.52 2.32 22.56
CA PRO A 180 8.64 2.47 24.01
C PRO A 180 9.27 1.20 24.63
N PRO A 181 10.58 1.19 24.99
CA PRO A 181 11.59 2.24 24.80
C PRO A 181 12.24 2.21 23.41
N THR A 182 12.93 3.29 23.05
CA THR A 182 13.73 3.37 21.81
C THR A 182 14.99 2.56 22.00
N THR A 183 15.40 1.81 20.98
CA THR A 183 16.61 0.97 21.02
C THR A 183 17.57 1.32 19.90
N ARG A 184 18.85 1.06 20.14
CA ARG A 184 19.95 1.30 19.20
C ARG A 184 20.77 0.05 19.00
N PHE A 185 21.20 -0.17 17.76
CA PHE A 185 22.10 -1.27 17.43
C PHE A 185 23.36 -0.76 16.73
N ALA A 186 24.51 -1.24 17.16
CA ALA A 186 25.74 -1.07 16.38
C ALA A 186 25.63 -1.92 15.10
N ASN A 187 26.08 -1.38 13.96
CA ASN A 187 26.10 -2.10 12.70
C ASN A 187 27.42 -2.86 12.49
N ASP A 188 27.96 -3.43 13.56
CA ASP A 188 29.19 -4.21 13.62
C ASP A 188 28.89 -5.70 13.85
N GLY A 189 29.90 -6.57 13.77
CA GLY A 189 29.70 -7.99 14.07
C GLY A 189 28.97 -8.79 12.98
N ALA A 190 28.84 -8.27 11.77
CA ALA A 190 28.11 -8.92 10.68
C ALA A 190 28.63 -10.34 10.36
N GLU A 191 29.93 -10.58 10.55
CA GLU A 191 30.58 -11.88 10.41
C GLU A 191 30.11 -12.92 11.44
N ARG A 192 29.53 -12.48 12.56
CA ARG A 192 28.94 -13.34 13.60
C ARG A 192 27.47 -13.65 13.34
N VAL A 193 26.85 -13.06 12.31
CA VAL A 193 25.47 -13.37 11.90
C VAL A 193 25.46 -14.73 11.21
N ASP A 194 24.86 -15.72 11.87
CA ASP A 194 24.66 -17.05 11.32
C ASP A 194 23.63 -17.05 10.17
N VAL A 195 23.56 -18.16 9.43
CA VAL A 195 22.68 -18.28 8.24
C VAL A 195 21.19 -18.15 8.59
N GLN A 196 20.76 -18.67 9.75
CA GLN A 196 19.37 -18.63 10.18
C GLN A 196 18.95 -17.21 10.60
N SER A 197 19.80 -16.54 11.38
CA SER A 197 19.62 -15.13 11.76
C SER A 197 19.62 -14.22 10.52
N PHE A 198 20.49 -14.50 9.54
CA PHE A 198 20.49 -13.79 8.26
C PHE A 198 19.20 -14.03 7.45
N SER A 199 18.74 -15.27 7.33
CA SER A 199 17.46 -15.59 6.67
C SER A 199 16.28 -14.85 7.34
N SER A 200 16.31 -14.74 8.67
CA SER A 200 15.31 -13.98 9.42
C SER A 200 15.33 -12.48 9.09
N LEU A 201 16.52 -11.90 8.94
CA LEU A 201 16.70 -10.53 8.46
C LEU A 201 16.21 -10.34 7.02
N GLN A 202 16.49 -11.30 6.13
CA GLN A 202 15.99 -11.32 4.75
C GLN A 202 14.46 -11.36 4.69
N ARG A 203 13.81 -12.20 5.49
CA ARG A 203 12.34 -12.28 5.59
C ARG A 203 11.73 -10.96 6.07
N ALA A 204 12.38 -10.28 7.02
CA ALA A 204 11.93 -8.99 7.52
C ALA A 204 12.06 -7.89 6.46
N ALA A 205 13.22 -7.80 5.80
CA ALA A 205 13.43 -6.86 4.70
C ALA A 205 12.49 -7.13 3.51
N GLY A 206 12.32 -8.39 3.13
CA GLY A 206 11.40 -8.81 2.07
C GLY A 206 9.98 -8.36 2.37
N TRP A 207 9.48 -8.58 3.58
CA TRP A 207 8.15 -8.14 3.97
C TRP A 207 7.97 -6.62 3.93
N VAL A 208 8.97 -5.85 4.38
CA VAL A 208 8.91 -4.38 4.37
C VAL A 208 8.90 -3.82 2.95
N TYR A 209 9.78 -4.33 2.09
CA TYR A 209 10.01 -3.80 0.74
C TYR A 209 9.16 -4.43 -0.36
N GLU A 210 8.36 -5.45 -0.05
CA GLU A 210 7.43 -6.12 -0.99
C GLU A 210 6.44 -5.14 -1.65
N SER A 211 5.99 -4.12 -0.93
CA SER A 211 4.96 -3.18 -1.42
C SER A 211 5.35 -1.73 -1.19
N SER A 212 5.62 -1.02 -2.29
CA SER A 212 5.94 0.42 -2.26
C SER A 212 4.82 1.27 -1.63
N ARG A 213 3.55 0.84 -1.79
CA ARG A 213 2.38 1.53 -1.23
C ARG A 213 2.31 1.40 0.29
N GLU A 214 2.78 0.29 0.84
CA GLU A 214 2.67 -0.03 2.26
C GLU A 214 3.99 0.12 3.01
N LEU A 215 5.05 0.54 2.31
CA LEU A 215 6.42 0.61 2.81
C LEU A 215 6.52 1.36 4.14
N GLU A 216 6.01 2.60 4.21
CA GLU A 216 6.07 3.43 5.43
C GLU A 216 5.36 2.76 6.62
N ASN A 217 4.20 2.14 6.37
CA ASN A 217 3.44 1.46 7.41
C ASN A 217 4.16 0.19 7.90
N ARG A 218 4.58 -0.69 6.98
CA ARG A 218 5.27 -1.94 7.32
C ARG A 218 6.61 -1.68 8.00
N HIS A 219 7.39 -0.72 7.49
CA HIS A 219 8.66 -0.29 8.08
C HIS A 219 8.46 0.27 9.49
N GLY A 220 7.49 1.18 9.69
CA GLY A 220 7.18 1.75 10.99
C GLY A 220 6.72 0.70 12.01
N LEU A 221 5.86 -0.25 11.59
CA LEU A 221 5.41 -1.35 12.44
C LEU A 221 6.57 -2.27 12.82
N LEU A 222 7.42 -2.67 11.87
CA LEU A 222 8.59 -3.50 12.17
C LEU A 222 9.52 -2.79 13.16
N ALA A 223 9.83 -1.51 12.92
CA ALA A 223 10.73 -0.77 13.78
C ALA A 223 10.22 -0.66 15.23
N ALA A 224 8.92 -0.44 15.40
CA ALA A 224 8.29 -0.42 16.72
C ALA A 224 8.38 -1.79 17.43
N GLU A 225 8.23 -2.89 16.68
CA GLU A 225 8.35 -4.26 17.21
C GLU A 225 9.78 -4.64 17.57
N VAL A 226 10.76 -4.21 16.77
CA VAL A 226 12.19 -4.37 17.10
C VAL A 226 12.50 -3.70 18.43
N ALA A 227 12.07 -2.44 18.59
CA ALA A 227 12.27 -1.67 19.80
C ALA A 227 11.61 -2.32 21.02
N ARG A 228 10.36 -2.79 20.87
CA ARG A 228 9.60 -3.47 21.93
C ARG A 228 10.20 -4.82 22.32
N THR A 229 10.65 -5.61 21.35
CA THR A 229 11.17 -6.97 21.57
C THR A 229 12.54 -6.94 22.22
N SER A 230 13.41 -6.03 21.76
CA SER A 230 14.79 -5.97 22.23
C SER A 230 14.91 -5.43 23.66
N MET A 231 14.08 -4.43 24.02
CA MET A 231 14.07 -3.71 25.30
C MET A 231 15.40 -3.04 25.71
N ARG A 232 16.51 -3.27 24.97
CA ARG A 232 17.87 -2.79 25.24
C ARG A 232 18.60 -2.57 23.92
N ASP A 233 19.74 -1.91 23.98
CA ASP A 233 20.64 -1.74 22.85
C ASP A 233 21.43 -3.03 22.57
N GLY A 234 21.96 -3.18 21.36
CA GLY A 234 22.72 -4.37 20.94
C GLY A 234 23.65 -4.17 19.74
N ASP A 235 24.08 -5.27 19.14
CA ASP A 235 24.84 -5.30 17.89
C ASP A 235 24.03 -6.00 16.77
N LEU A 236 24.60 -6.10 15.57
CA LEU A 236 23.90 -6.66 14.41
C LEU A 236 23.50 -8.15 14.60
N PRO A 237 24.33 -9.04 15.19
CA PRO A 237 23.89 -10.40 15.53
C PRO A 237 22.65 -10.43 16.43
N ILE A 238 22.59 -9.60 17.47
CA ILE A 238 21.42 -9.51 18.35
C ILE A 238 20.20 -9.02 17.56
N LEU A 239 20.38 -7.99 16.72
CA LEU A 239 19.33 -7.47 15.84
C LEU A 239 18.81 -8.53 14.88
N ALA A 240 19.68 -9.32 14.26
CA ALA A 240 19.29 -10.38 13.34
C ALA A 240 18.54 -11.51 14.07
N ALA A 241 19.00 -11.90 15.26
CA ALA A 241 18.40 -12.97 16.05
C ALA A 241 16.99 -12.64 16.57
N LEU A 242 16.67 -11.37 16.80
CA LEU A 242 15.33 -10.94 17.25
C LEU A 242 14.32 -10.76 16.10
N MET A 243 14.78 -10.74 14.84
CA MET A 243 13.92 -10.51 13.67
C MET A 243 12.70 -11.44 13.57
N PRO A 244 12.79 -12.75 13.88
CA PRO A 244 11.62 -13.63 13.81
C PRO A 244 10.45 -13.12 14.66
N SER A 245 10.72 -12.81 15.93
CA SER A 245 9.71 -12.35 16.88
C SER A 245 9.20 -10.95 16.51
N ALA A 246 10.10 -10.03 16.13
CA ALA A 246 9.71 -8.68 15.74
C ALA A 246 8.85 -8.69 14.46
N LEU A 247 9.19 -9.51 13.47
CA LEU A 247 8.44 -9.66 12.22
C LEU A 247 7.05 -10.28 12.47
N GLU A 248 6.96 -11.29 13.34
CA GLU A 248 5.69 -11.89 13.71
C GLU A 248 4.77 -10.86 14.38
N GLY A 249 5.28 -10.12 15.37
CA GLY A 249 4.57 -9.01 16.01
C GLY A 249 4.10 -7.96 15.00
N ALA A 250 4.96 -7.59 14.05
CA ALA A 250 4.65 -6.56 13.06
C ALA A 250 3.55 -7.00 12.10
N ARG A 251 3.57 -8.28 11.68
CA ARG A 251 2.53 -8.88 10.84
C ARG A 251 1.20 -8.97 11.58
N ILE A 252 1.20 -9.32 12.87
CA ILE A 252 -0.01 -9.32 13.70
C ILE A 252 -0.58 -7.91 13.82
N ALA A 253 0.26 -6.92 14.15
CA ALA A 253 -0.16 -5.52 14.25
C ALA A 253 -0.71 -4.98 12.93
N TYR A 254 -0.06 -5.30 11.82
CA TYR A 254 -0.52 -4.98 10.48
C TYR A 254 -1.89 -5.59 10.18
N GLY A 255 -2.05 -6.90 10.41
CA GLY A 255 -3.32 -7.60 10.22
C GLY A 255 -4.45 -7.03 11.10
N PHE A 256 -4.14 -6.67 12.35
CA PHE A 256 -5.09 -6.00 13.23
C PHE A 256 -5.51 -4.63 12.67
N GLY A 257 -4.57 -3.80 12.21
CA GLY A 257 -4.86 -2.50 11.59
C GLY A 257 -5.78 -2.62 10.38
N VAL A 258 -5.48 -3.55 9.46
CA VAL A 258 -6.32 -3.84 8.28
C VAL A 258 -7.72 -4.31 8.71
N SER A 259 -7.82 -5.16 9.74
CA SER A 259 -9.12 -5.65 10.25
C SER A 259 -9.96 -4.54 10.90
N GLN A 260 -9.33 -3.60 11.61
CA GLN A 260 -10.03 -2.46 12.23
C GLN A 260 -10.56 -1.52 11.15
N GLN A 261 -9.73 -1.18 10.16
CA GLN A 261 -10.16 -0.38 9.02
C GLN A 261 -11.35 -1.02 8.29
N SER A 262 -11.33 -2.35 8.12
CA SER A 262 -12.44 -3.10 7.51
C SER A 262 -13.72 -3.07 8.37
N ARG A 263 -13.59 -3.21 9.70
CA ARG A 263 -14.73 -3.11 10.64
C ARG A 263 -15.34 -1.71 10.65
N ASP A 264 -14.52 -0.68 10.69
CA ASP A 264 -14.98 0.72 10.66
C ASP A 264 -15.67 1.06 9.33
N ALA A 265 -15.17 0.53 8.21
CA ALA A 265 -15.83 0.63 6.92
C ALA A 265 -17.21 -0.05 6.94
N LEU A 266 -17.30 -1.31 7.38
CA LEU A 266 -18.58 -2.04 7.49
C LEU A 266 -19.57 -1.35 8.44
N LYS A 267 -19.10 -0.83 9.57
CA LYS A 267 -19.93 -0.07 10.51
C LYS A 267 -20.46 1.20 9.87
N THR A 268 -19.61 1.95 9.17
CA THR A 268 -20.02 3.16 8.43
C THR A 268 -21.09 2.83 7.37
N LEU A 269 -20.96 1.69 6.68
CA LEU A 269 -21.98 1.21 5.73
C LEU A 269 -23.30 0.82 6.41
N SER A 270 -23.23 0.20 7.59
CA SER A 270 -24.41 -0.14 8.39
C SER A 270 -25.14 1.10 8.87
N ASP A 271 -24.40 2.07 9.40
CA ASP A 271 -24.93 3.36 9.86
C ASP A 271 -25.55 4.14 8.68
N LEU A 272 -24.95 4.08 7.49
CA LEU A 272 -25.51 4.64 6.27
C LEU A 272 -26.86 4.03 5.90
N ARG A 273 -26.96 2.69 5.84
CA ARG A 273 -28.22 2.01 5.50
C ARG A 273 -29.32 2.37 6.49
N LYS A 274 -28.98 2.45 7.78
CA LYS A 274 -29.92 2.88 8.81
C LYS A 274 -30.35 4.33 8.61
N ALA A 275 -29.42 5.25 8.37
CA ALA A 275 -29.72 6.65 8.12
C ALA A 275 -30.66 6.83 6.91
N VAL A 276 -30.38 6.15 5.80
CA VAL A 276 -31.24 6.17 4.59
C VAL A 276 -32.64 5.61 4.89
N SER A 277 -32.72 4.53 5.65
CA SER A 277 -34.00 3.94 6.07
C SER A 277 -34.79 4.91 6.96
N ASP A 278 -34.14 5.53 7.94
CA ASP A 278 -34.77 6.49 8.85
C ASP A 278 -35.25 7.75 8.10
N GLU A 279 -34.46 8.24 7.14
CA GLU A 279 -34.83 9.37 6.27
C GLU A 279 -36.05 9.02 5.41
N THR A 280 -36.04 7.84 4.78
CA THR A 280 -37.17 7.35 3.97
C THR A 280 -38.44 7.21 4.82
N ALA A 281 -38.33 6.72 6.06
CA ALA A 281 -39.44 6.60 6.98
C ALA A 281 -40.01 7.97 7.38
N ARG A 282 -39.16 8.95 7.70
CA ARG A 282 -39.58 10.33 8.01
C ARG A 282 -40.30 10.98 6.84
N LEU A 283 -39.82 10.75 5.61
CA LEU A 283 -40.47 11.31 4.42
C LEU A 283 -41.84 10.64 4.15
N SER A 284 -41.95 9.34 4.41
CA SER A 284 -43.24 8.64 4.40
C SER A 284 -44.20 9.20 5.46
N ASP A 285 -43.71 9.53 6.66
CA ASP A 285 -44.52 10.15 7.72
C ASP A 285 -44.99 11.56 7.35
N ALA A 286 -44.11 12.39 6.78
CA ALA A 286 -44.48 13.70 6.26
C ALA A 286 -45.57 13.59 5.17
N THR A 287 -45.45 12.60 4.28
CA THR A 287 -46.45 12.31 3.25
C THR A 287 -47.79 11.93 3.87
N ARG A 288 -47.81 11.09 4.92
CA ARG A 288 -49.04 10.73 5.65
C ARG A 288 -49.68 11.91 6.36
N ALA A 289 -48.89 12.73 7.04
CA ALA A 289 -49.38 13.94 7.71
C ALA A 289 -50.02 14.90 6.69
N MET A 290 -49.41 15.01 5.51
CA MET A 290 -49.94 15.80 4.42
C MET A 290 -51.27 15.28 3.87
N VAL A 291 -51.41 13.97 3.63
CA VAL A 291 -52.69 13.35 3.24
C VAL A 291 -53.77 13.59 4.29
N ALA A 292 -53.42 13.48 5.58
CA ALA A 292 -54.34 13.75 6.68
C ALA A 292 -54.80 15.22 6.72
N ALA A 293 -53.88 16.16 6.52
CA ALA A 293 -54.19 17.59 6.46
C ALA A 293 -55.17 17.93 5.34
N VAL A 294 -54.97 17.34 4.15
CA VAL A 294 -55.84 17.52 2.98
C VAL A 294 -57.20 16.89 3.21
N THR A 295 -57.25 15.69 3.77
CA THR A 295 -58.51 15.01 4.09
C THR A 295 -59.32 15.82 5.09
N THR A 296 -58.67 16.33 6.14
CA THR A 296 -59.29 17.19 7.16
C THR A 296 -59.83 18.48 6.55
N SER A 297 -59.03 19.12 5.69
CA SER A 297 -59.43 20.30 4.93
C SER A 297 -60.62 20.02 4.00
N ALA A 298 -60.62 18.88 3.30
CA ALA A 298 -61.71 18.45 2.43
C ALA A 298 -63.02 18.24 3.20
N VAL A 299 -62.98 17.50 4.32
CA VAL A 299 -64.15 17.29 5.18
C VAL A 299 -64.66 18.62 5.73
N GLY A 300 -63.77 19.50 6.20
CA GLY A 300 -64.12 20.82 6.69
C GLY A 300 -64.80 21.69 5.62
N ASN A 301 -64.24 21.70 4.40
CA ASN A 301 -64.78 22.45 3.27
C ASN A 301 -66.14 21.91 2.80
N VAL A 302 -66.32 20.58 2.74
CA VAL A 302 -67.63 19.97 2.44
C VAL A 302 -68.66 20.31 3.51
N GLY A 303 -68.30 20.21 4.80
CA GLY A 303 -69.17 20.61 5.90
C GLY A 303 -69.60 22.07 5.81
N LEU A 304 -68.69 22.94 5.37
CA LEU A 304 -68.96 24.35 5.17
C LEU A 304 -69.92 24.62 4.00
N ILE A 305 -69.78 23.88 2.90
CA ILE A 305 -70.71 23.93 1.76
C ILE A 305 -72.11 23.50 2.22
N ILE A 306 -72.23 22.39 2.96
CA ILE A 306 -73.50 21.89 3.49
C ILE A 306 -74.13 22.94 4.41
N ALA A 307 -73.36 23.48 5.36
CA ALA A 307 -73.82 24.53 6.26
C ALA A 307 -74.32 25.76 5.50
N ARG A 308 -73.61 26.18 4.45
CA ARG A 308 -74.02 27.31 3.63
C ARG A 308 -75.36 27.07 2.91
N VAL A 309 -75.59 25.86 2.40
CA VAL A 309 -76.81 25.50 1.65
C VAL A 309 -78.02 25.33 2.58
N THR A 310 -77.80 24.95 3.84
CA THR A 310 -78.87 24.64 4.81
C THR A 310 -79.30 25.83 5.68
N LEU A 311 -78.43 26.83 5.90
CA LEU A 311 -78.76 28.01 6.70
C LEU A 311 -79.57 29.08 5.92
N SER A 312 -80.46 29.79 6.63
CA SER A 312 -81.32 30.85 6.10
C SER A 312 -80.54 31.96 5.39
N LYS A 313 -81.08 32.46 4.27
CA LYS A 313 -80.43 33.47 3.40
C LYS A 313 -80.18 34.82 4.07
N ASP A 314 -80.92 35.16 5.14
CA ASP A 314 -80.83 36.44 5.85
C ASP A 314 -79.60 36.60 6.77
N ALA A 315 -78.81 35.54 6.94
CA ALA A 315 -77.63 35.55 7.82
C ALA A 315 -76.42 36.25 7.16
N ARG A 316 -76.35 37.59 7.28
CA ARG A 316 -75.31 38.46 6.69
C ARG A 316 -73.85 38.04 6.97
N PHE A 317 -73.59 37.32 8.06
CA PHE A 317 -72.24 36.94 8.48
C PHE A 317 -71.80 35.52 8.08
N VAL A 318 -72.70 34.66 7.59
CA VAL A 318 -72.37 33.26 7.31
C VAL A 318 -71.49 33.09 6.08
N ALA A 319 -71.76 33.84 5.01
CA ALA A 319 -70.95 33.80 3.79
C ALA A 319 -69.49 34.27 3.99
N PRO A 320 -69.19 35.43 4.62
CA PRO A 320 -67.81 35.84 4.86
C PRO A 320 -67.08 34.92 5.84
N ALA A 321 -67.78 34.38 6.86
CA ALA A 321 -67.19 33.41 7.78
C ALA A 321 -66.79 32.10 7.07
N ALA A 322 -67.61 31.61 6.14
CA ALA A 322 -67.29 30.44 5.35
C ALA A 322 -66.05 30.64 4.47
N VAL A 323 -65.96 31.76 3.75
CA VAL A 323 -64.77 32.05 2.95
C VAL A 323 -63.53 32.17 3.84
N ALA A 324 -63.62 32.82 5.01
CA ALA A 324 -62.51 32.94 5.94
C ALA A 324 -62.02 31.59 6.48
N ILE A 325 -62.94 30.68 6.85
CA ILE A 325 -62.58 29.32 7.30
C ILE A 325 -61.96 28.50 6.16
N GLY A 326 -62.51 28.58 4.94
CA GLY A 326 -61.94 27.92 3.76
C GLY A 326 -60.52 28.39 3.45
N ILE A 327 -60.26 29.70 3.57
CA ILE A 327 -58.90 30.27 3.44
C ILE A 327 -57.98 29.73 4.55
N ALA A 328 -58.43 29.69 5.80
CA ALA A 328 -57.64 29.16 6.90
C ALA A 328 -57.26 27.67 6.68
N LEU A 329 -58.19 26.85 6.18
CA LEU A 329 -57.95 25.44 5.83
C LEU A 329 -56.99 25.29 4.63
N ALA A 330 -57.05 26.19 3.65
CA ALA A 330 -56.10 26.22 2.53
C ALA A 330 -54.69 26.63 3.00
N ILE A 331 -54.59 27.64 3.86
CA ILE A 331 -53.32 28.06 4.49
C ILE A 331 -52.73 26.91 5.30
N TYR A 332 -53.54 26.18 6.07
CA TYR A 332 -53.09 25.03 6.84
C TYR A 332 -52.43 23.96 5.95
N VAL A 333 -53.08 23.58 4.83
CA VAL A 333 -52.47 22.66 3.85
C VAL A 333 -51.18 23.25 3.26
N GLY A 334 -51.17 24.55 2.94
CA GLY A 334 -49.98 25.24 2.44
C GLY A 334 -48.79 25.22 3.41
N VAL A 335 -49.03 25.42 4.71
CA VAL A 335 -48.00 25.36 5.76
C VAL A 335 -47.43 23.95 5.87
N VAL A 336 -48.27 22.91 5.79
CA VAL A 336 -47.81 21.51 5.82
C VAL A 336 -46.94 21.18 4.60
N ILE A 337 -47.34 21.65 3.40
CA ILE A 337 -46.53 21.50 2.19
C ILE A 337 -45.19 22.21 2.37
N TRP A 338 -45.21 23.49 2.71
CA TRP A 338 -43.99 24.29 2.85
C TRP A 338 -43.03 23.69 3.88
N SER A 339 -43.54 23.22 5.01
CA SER A 339 -42.74 22.56 6.04
C SER A 339 -42.06 21.29 5.51
N GLY A 340 -42.76 20.48 4.71
CA GLY A 340 -42.16 19.29 4.09
C GLY A 340 -41.12 19.63 3.02
N TRP A 341 -41.33 20.67 2.21
CA TRP A 341 -40.33 21.15 1.26
C TRP A 341 -39.07 21.68 1.96
N HIS A 342 -39.25 22.47 3.03
CA HIS A 342 -38.13 22.97 3.82
C HIS A 342 -37.32 21.82 4.43
N PHE A 343 -38.00 20.78 4.93
CA PHE A 343 -37.34 19.58 5.43
C PHE A 343 -36.52 18.86 4.35
N LEU A 344 -37.06 18.72 3.13
CA LEU A 344 -36.34 18.12 2.00
C LEU A 344 -35.06 18.89 1.66
N THR A 345 -35.11 20.21 1.62
CA THR A 345 -33.93 21.05 1.34
C THR A 345 -32.83 20.82 2.38
N ILE A 346 -33.18 20.79 3.68
CA ILE A 346 -32.21 20.53 4.75
C ILE A 346 -31.60 19.14 4.60
N GLN A 347 -32.39 18.12 4.27
CA GLN A 347 -31.87 16.76 4.05
C GLN A 347 -30.97 16.66 2.81
N GLN A 348 -31.24 17.42 1.75
CA GLN A 348 -30.38 17.48 0.57
C GLN A 348 -29.01 18.07 0.91
N ASP A 349 -28.96 19.12 1.72
CA ASP A 349 -27.70 19.74 2.14
C ASP A 349 -26.91 18.81 3.08
N LEU A 350 -27.55 18.18 4.06
CA LEU A 350 -26.88 17.17 4.90
C LEU A 350 -26.34 16.00 4.07
N ARG A 351 -27.07 15.53 3.05
CA ARG A 351 -26.59 14.42 2.19
C ARG A 351 -25.34 14.79 1.39
N ARG A 352 -25.20 16.06 0.97
CA ARG A 352 -23.98 16.54 0.30
C ARG A 352 -22.79 16.46 1.24
N ASP A 353 -22.93 16.93 2.47
CA ASP A 353 -21.85 16.87 3.49
C ASP A 353 -21.45 15.43 3.84
N TRP A 354 -22.42 14.51 3.88
CA TRP A 354 -22.14 13.10 4.14
C TRP A 354 -21.44 12.40 2.96
N ARG A 355 -21.76 12.79 1.71
CA ARG A 355 -21.21 12.19 0.50
C ARG A 355 -19.67 12.19 0.51
N ASP A 356 -19.05 13.29 0.92
CA ASP A 356 -17.59 13.44 0.96
C ASP A 356 -16.93 12.47 1.97
N ARG A 357 -17.60 12.16 3.07
CA ARG A 357 -17.11 11.20 4.08
C ARG A 357 -17.24 9.75 3.64
N LEU A 358 -18.11 9.47 2.67
CA LEU A 358 -18.45 8.14 2.18
C LEU A 358 -17.64 7.73 0.96
N TYR A 359 -17.25 8.67 0.10
CA TYR A 359 -16.42 8.39 -1.08
C TYR A 359 -15.11 7.67 -0.78
N ARG A 360 -14.55 7.87 0.42
CA ARG A 360 -13.33 7.16 0.84
C ARG A 360 -13.53 5.63 0.97
N PHE A 361 -14.76 5.15 0.99
CA PHE A 361 -15.09 3.74 1.22
C PHE A 361 -16.05 3.13 0.19
N LEU A 362 -16.65 3.93 -0.69
CA LEU A 362 -17.70 3.46 -1.59
C LEU A 362 -17.49 4.03 -3.00
N ALA A 363 -17.61 3.17 -4.01
CA ALA A 363 -17.64 3.58 -5.40
C ALA A 363 -18.94 4.32 -5.74
N GLU A 364 -18.92 5.16 -6.78
CA GLU A 364 -20.06 6.00 -7.14
C GLU A 364 -21.32 5.20 -7.49
N ASP A 365 -21.16 4.07 -8.17
CA ASP A 365 -22.26 3.19 -8.58
C ASP A 365 -22.97 2.56 -7.38
N GLU A 366 -22.21 2.14 -6.38
CA GLU A 366 -22.75 1.58 -5.14
C GLU A 366 -23.43 2.68 -4.29
N TYR A 367 -22.92 3.91 -4.32
CA TYR A 367 -23.55 5.06 -3.66
C TYR A 367 -24.91 5.38 -4.26
N GLN A 368 -25.01 5.41 -5.60
CA GLN A 368 -26.28 5.67 -6.28
C GLN A 368 -27.33 4.63 -5.88
N ARG A 369 -26.96 3.35 -5.91
CA ARG A 369 -27.88 2.24 -5.58
C ARG A 369 -28.31 2.22 -4.12
N MET A 370 -27.39 2.50 -3.18
CA MET A 370 -27.66 2.36 -1.75
C MET A 370 -28.29 3.60 -1.11
N VAL A 371 -28.06 4.78 -1.68
CA VAL A 371 -28.43 6.06 -1.06
C VAL A 371 -29.25 6.93 -1.99
N ALA A 372 -28.72 7.26 -3.18
CA ALA A 372 -29.33 8.28 -4.01
C ALA A 372 -30.67 7.84 -4.60
N ASP A 373 -30.76 6.63 -5.15
CA ASP A 373 -31.96 6.14 -5.82
C ASP A 373 -33.14 5.91 -4.87
N PRO A 374 -32.97 5.25 -3.70
CA PRO A 374 -34.06 5.07 -2.74
C PRO A 374 -34.61 6.40 -2.23
N VAL A 375 -33.75 7.35 -1.88
CA VAL A 375 -34.20 8.64 -1.36
C VAL A 375 -34.86 9.47 -2.46
N LYS A 376 -34.29 9.51 -3.68
CA LYS A 376 -34.95 10.16 -4.84
C LYS A 376 -36.31 9.55 -5.16
N ALA A 377 -36.49 8.25 -4.98
CA ALA A 377 -37.80 7.62 -5.16
C ALA A 377 -38.81 8.11 -4.11
N ALA A 378 -38.38 8.25 -2.85
CA ALA A 378 -39.21 8.77 -1.77
C ALA A 378 -39.52 10.28 -1.94
N GLU A 379 -38.53 11.09 -2.34
CA GLU A 379 -38.69 12.53 -2.67
C GLU A 379 -39.74 12.73 -3.76
N ARG A 380 -39.66 11.97 -4.86
CA ARG A 380 -40.67 12.01 -5.92
C ARG A 380 -42.07 11.62 -5.44
N GLY A 381 -42.17 10.70 -4.48
CA GLY A 381 -43.44 10.35 -3.84
C GLY A 381 -44.05 11.54 -3.10
N PHE A 382 -43.24 12.23 -2.29
CA PHE A 382 -43.66 13.42 -1.56
C PHE A 382 -43.99 14.59 -2.49
N GLU A 383 -43.21 14.84 -3.55
CA GLU A 383 -43.48 15.90 -4.53
C GLU A 383 -44.82 15.71 -5.24
N ARG A 384 -45.13 14.48 -5.67
CA ARG A 384 -46.42 14.15 -6.30
C ARG A 384 -47.57 14.32 -5.33
N ALA A 385 -47.43 13.83 -4.10
CA ALA A 385 -48.43 14.03 -3.05
C ALA A 385 -48.63 15.52 -2.76
N SER A 386 -47.53 16.29 -2.73
CA SER A 386 -47.51 17.74 -2.57
C SER A 386 -48.37 18.45 -3.59
N PHE A 387 -48.12 18.13 -4.87
CA PHE A 387 -48.84 18.71 -6.00
C PHE A 387 -50.34 18.37 -5.97
N CYS A 388 -50.70 17.09 -5.86
CA CYS A 388 -52.11 16.66 -5.87
C CYS A 388 -52.93 17.32 -4.75
N SER A 389 -52.35 17.40 -3.57
CA SER A 389 -52.98 17.99 -2.39
C SER A 389 -53.15 19.50 -2.50
N GLY A 390 -52.15 20.20 -3.06
CA GLY A 390 -52.27 21.63 -3.36
C GLY A 390 -53.41 21.90 -4.34
N VAL A 391 -53.51 21.09 -5.41
CA VAL A 391 -54.61 21.18 -6.39
C VAL A 391 -55.96 20.96 -5.72
N ILE A 392 -56.10 19.92 -4.88
CA ILE A 392 -57.35 19.64 -4.15
C ILE A 392 -57.74 20.81 -3.24
N ALA A 393 -56.79 21.37 -2.48
CA ALA A 393 -57.06 22.50 -1.59
C ALA A 393 -57.56 23.74 -2.35
N VAL A 394 -56.96 24.05 -3.50
CA VAL A 394 -57.38 25.18 -4.36
C VAL A 394 -58.78 24.94 -4.95
N LEU A 395 -59.06 23.72 -5.44
CA LEU A 395 -60.38 23.38 -5.98
C LEU A 395 -61.49 23.49 -4.92
N LEU A 396 -61.23 23.03 -3.69
CA LEU A 396 -62.19 23.14 -2.59
C LEU A 396 -62.44 24.60 -2.19
N LEU A 397 -61.39 25.43 -2.14
CA LEU A 397 -61.52 26.85 -1.88
C LEU A 397 -62.37 27.54 -2.97
N ALA A 398 -62.10 27.22 -4.25
CA ALA A 398 -62.86 27.74 -5.39
C ALA A 398 -64.33 27.31 -5.34
N ALA A 399 -64.61 26.05 -4.96
CA ALA A 399 -65.97 25.55 -4.81
C ALA A 399 -66.74 26.31 -3.71
N ILE A 400 -66.11 26.60 -2.57
CA ILE A 400 -66.71 27.44 -1.52
C ILE A 400 -66.99 28.85 -2.03
N GLY A 401 -66.04 29.45 -2.74
CA GLY A 401 -66.21 30.77 -3.36
C GLY A 401 -67.39 30.81 -4.34
N LEU A 402 -67.53 29.77 -5.18
CA LEU A 402 -68.62 29.65 -6.13
C LEU A 402 -69.98 29.47 -5.43
N VAL A 403 -70.08 28.55 -4.47
CA VAL A 403 -71.32 28.29 -3.72
C VAL A 403 -71.76 29.54 -2.95
N THR A 404 -70.83 30.24 -2.31
CA THR A 404 -71.14 31.48 -1.58
C THR A 404 -71.56 32.61 -2.52
N PHE A 405 -71.00 32.68 -3.74
CA PHE A 405 -71.39 33.67 -4.76
C PHE A 405 -72.78 33.37 -5.36
N LEU A 406 -73.07 32.12 -5.71
CA LEU A 406 -74.37 31.68 -6.25
C LEU A 406 -75.52 31.73 -5.21
N SER A 407 -75.17 31.78 -3.91
CA SER A 407 -76.15 31.85 -2.81
C SER A 407 -76.43 33.28 -2.33
N LYS A 408 -75.84 34.30 -2.97
CA LYS A 408 -76.30 35.69 -2.88
C LYS A 408 -77.52 35.86 -3.78
#